data_AF-A0A353LU45-F1
#
_entry.id   AF-A0A353LU45-F1
#
_cell.length_a   1.000
_cell.length_b   1.000
_cell.length_c   1.000
_cell.angle_alpha   90.00
_cell.angle_beta   90.00
_cell.angle_gamma   90.00
#
_symmetry.space_group_name_H-M   'P 1'
#
loop_
_entity.id
_entity.type
_entity.pdbx_description
1 polymer ?
#
loop_
_entity_poly.entity_id
_entity_poly.type
_entity_poly.pdbx_seq_one_letter_code
_entity_poly.pdbx_strand_id
1 'polypeptide(L)'
;ELMKIALVLALARYYHGLEPGQASRPLRLLPPLALVALPTVLVLRQPDLGTAILIVSGAAGILFLAGVSWKYFAVALGGLLGALPIAWRFLHDYQKDRILTFLDPERDPLGAGYHILQSKIAFGSGGVSGKGFMAGTQSHLDFLPEMQTDFIYTMLAEEFGLLG
;
A
#
# COMPACT_ATOMS: atom_id res chain seq x y z
N GLU A 1 -7.42 7.79 -10.57
CA GLU A 1 -6.51 7.70 -11.74
C GLU A 1 -6.01 9.03 -12.29
N LEU A 2 -6.82 9.89 -12.90
CA LEU A 2 -6.36 11.15 -13.54
C LEU A 2 -5.50 12.05 -12.64
N MET A 3 -5.85 12.13 -11.35
CA MET A 3 -5.10 12.90 -10.35
C MET A 3 -3.63 12.47 -10.27
N LYS A 4 -3.33 11.16 -10.35
CA LYS A 4 -1.96 10.65 -10.26
C LYS A 4 -1.12 11.16 -11.45
N ILE A 5 -1.68 11.10 -12.65
CA ILE A 5 -1.02 11.58 -13.87
C ILE A 5 -0.79 13.10 -13.79
N ALA A 6 -1.81 13.86 -13.41
CA ALA A 6 -1.71 15.30 -13.24
C ALA A 6 -0.65 15.69 -12.21
N LEU A 7 -0.59 14.98 -11.08
CA LEU A 7 0.39 15.21 -10.02
C LEU A 7 1.82 14.94 -10.50
N VAL A 8 2.04 13.82 -11.21
CA VAL A 8 3.35 13.48 -11.79
C VAL A 8 3.82 14.58 -12.73
N LEU A 9 2.96 15.03 -13.65
CA LEU A 9 3.27 16.09 -14.60
C LEU A 9 3.53 17.44 -13.91
N ALA A 10 2.73 17.80 -12.91
CA ALA A 10 2.89 19.03 -12.15
C ALA A 10 4.21 19.06 -11.37
N LEU A 11 4.55 17.97 -10.68
CA LEU A 11 5.81 17.84 -9.96
C LEU A 11 7.01 17.87 -10.92
N ALA A 12 6.95 17.12 -12.03
CA ALA A 12 8.00 17.13 -13.04
C ALA A 12 8.22 18.53 -13.62
N ARG A 13 7.15 19.26 -13.95
CA ARG A 13 7.23 20.63 -14.48
C ARG A 13 7.81 21.61 -13.47
N TYR A 14 7.46 21.46 -12.19
CA TYR A 14 7.99 22.26 -11.10
C TYR A 14 9.50 22.07 -10.94
N TYR A 15 9.95 20.81 -10.84
CA TYR A 15 11.36 20.50 -10.64
C TYR A 15 12.23 20.78 -11.88
N HIS A 16 11.67 20.69 -13.09
CA HIS A 16 12.38 21.08 -14.31
C HIS A 16 12.77 22.56 -14.33
N GLY A 17 12.00 23.43 -13.68
CA GLY A 17 12.28 24.87 -13.62
C GLY A 17 13.29 25.29 -12.55
N LEU A 18 13.83 24.35 -11.76
CA LEU A 18 14.74 24.64 -10.66
C LEU A 18 16.19 24.36 -11.05
N GLU A 19 17.11 25.20 -10.58
CA GLU A 19 18.55 24.92 -10.76
C GLU A 19 18.97 23.71 -9.91
N PRO A 20 19.94 22.91 -10.38
CA PRO A 20 20.52 21.82 -9.61
C PRO A 20 20.97 22.28 -8.22
N GLY A 21 20.52 21.59 -7.17
CA GLY A 21 20.86 21.92 -5.78
C GLY A 21 19.88 22.85 -5.04
N GLN A 22 18.90 23.46 -5.74
CA GLN A 22 17.87 24.27 -5.09
C GLN A 22 16.64 23.45 -4.64
N ALA A 23 16.54 22.19 -5.07
CA ALA A 23 15.44 21.28 -4.74
C ALA A 23 15.30 20.99 -3.23
N SER A 24 16.40 21.04 -2.48
CA SER A 24 16.42 20.75 -1.04
C SER A 24 16.18 21.98 -0.15
N ARG A 25 15.87 23.15 -0.71
CA ARG A 25 15.59 24.37 0.09
C ARG A 25 14.20 24.26 0.74
N PRO A 26 14.04 24.44 2.06
CA PRO A 26 12.76 24.26 2.75
C PRO A 26 11.59 25.05 2.14
N LEU A 27 11.82 26.32 1.79
CA LEU A 27 10.82 27.17 1.16
C LEU A 27 10.37 26.67 -0.22
N ARG A 28 11.24 25.94 -0.95
CA ARG A 28 10.94 25.37 -2.26
C ARG A 28 10.37 23.95 -2.19
N LEU A 29 10.36 23.35 -1.01
CA LEU A 29 9.63 22.11 -0.75
C LEU A 29 8.16 22.35 -0.44
N LEU A 30 7.77 23.57 -0.06
CA LEU A 30 6.37 23.90 0.26
C LEU A 30 5.41 23.68 -0.93
N PRO A 31 5.68 24.17 -2.16
CA PRO A 31 4.78 23.93 -3.28
C PRO A 31 4.58 22.44 -3.63
N PRO A 32 5.62 21.60 -3.79
CA PRO A 32 5.43 20.19 -4.06
C PRO A 32 4.77 19.45 -2.90
N LEU A 33 5.07 19.82 -1.64
CA LEU A 33 4.37 19.25 -0.49
C LEU A 33 2.87 19.60 -0.51
N ALA A 34 2.49 20.83 -0.83
CA ALA A 34 1.09 21.23 -0.95
C ALA A 34 0.38 20.49 -2.09
N LEU A 35 1.04 20.35 -3.24
CA LEU A 35 0.53 19.61 -4.40
C LEU A 35 0.27 18.13 -4.09
N VAL A 36 1.06 17.53 -3.19
CA VAL A 36 0.87 16.14 -2.75
C VAL A 36 -0.13 16.04 -1.61
N ALA A 37 -0.06 16.94 -0.62
CA ALA A 37 -0.90 16.91 0.56
C ALA A 37 -2.37 17.13 0.23
N LEU A 38 -2.69 18.06 -0.67
CA LEU A 38 -4.07 18.37 -1.07
C LEU A 38 -4.83 17.13 -1.59
N PRO A 39 -4.37 16.42 -2.65
CA PRO A 39 -5.05 15.23 -3.12
C PRO A 39 -5.00 14.09 -2.11
N THR A 40 -3.91 13.93 -1.36
CA THR A 40 -3.80 12.88 -0.33
C THR A 40 -4.87 13.05 0.74
N VAL A 41 -5.07 14.26 1.26
CA VAL A 41 -6.11 14.54 2.26
C VAL A 41 -7.52 14.32 1.69
N LEU A 42 -7.76 14.70 0.44
CA LEU A 42 -9.05 14.46 -0.22
C LEU A 42 -9.35 12.97 -0.40
N VAL A 43 -8.34 12.16 -0.72
CA VAL A 43 -8.47 10.71 -0.86
C VAL A 43 -8.66 10.03 0.50
N LEU A 44 -7.95 10.49 1.54
CA LEU A 44 -8.14 10.00 2.91
C LEU A 44 -9.53 10.32 3.47
N ARG A 45 -10.17 11.40 3.01
CA ARG A 45 -11.58 11.70 3.31
C ARG A 45 -12.56 10.71 2.66
N GLN A 46 -12.13 9.98 1.63
CA GLN A 46 -12.90 8.93 0.93
C GLN A 46 -12.58 7.52 1.47
N PRO A 47 -12.19 7.43 2.75
CA PRO A 47 -11.46 6.29 3.35
C PRO A 47 -10.55 5.41 2.47
N ASP A 48 -9.97 5.91 1.38
CA ASP A 48 -9.14 5.11 0.47
C ASP A 48 -7.65 5.22 0.81
N LEU A 49 -7.20 4.38 1.74
CA LEU A 49 -5.80 4.30 2.14
C LEU A 49 -4.87 3.85 1.01
N GLY A 50 -5.33 2.95 0.13
CA GLY A 50 -4.53 2.40 -0.95
C GLY A 50 -4.11 3.49 -1.95
N THR A 51 -5.07 4.26 -2.43
CA THR A 51 -4.80 5.36 -3.36
C THR A 51 -3.94 6.45 -2.72
N ALA A 52 -4.15 6.75 -1.43
CA ALA A 52 -3.33 7.73 -0.70
C ALA A 52 -1.85 7.29 -0.64
N ILE A 53 -1.58 6.01 -0.33
CA ILE A 53 -0.23 5.46 -0.29
C ILE A 53 0.44 5.53 -1.67
N LEU A 54 -0.30 5.20 -2.75
CA LEU A 54 0.22 5.26 -4.13
C LEU A 54 0.58 6.70 -4.54
N ILE A 55 -0.23 7.68 -4.16
CA ILE A 55 0.04 9.11 -4.44
C ILE A 55 1.32 9.55 -3.72
N VAL A 56 1.42 9.25 -2.42
CA VAL A 56 2.56 9.67 -1.59
C VAL A 56 3.84 8.97 -2.03
N SER A 57 3.81 7.67 -2.32
CA SER A 57 4.99 6.91 -2.76
C SER A 57 5.46 7.33 -4.15
N GLY A 58 4.54 7.55 -5.09
CA GLY A 58 4.87 8.07 -6.42
C GLY A 58 5.49 9.46 -6.36
N ALA A 59 4.92 10.36 -5.56
CA ALA A 59 5.48 11.69 -5.34
C ALA A 59 6.85 11.63 -4.66
N ALA A 60 7.02 10.78 -3.65
CA ALA A 60 8.31 10.56 -2.99
C ALA A 60 9.38 10.11 -3.98
N GLY A 61 9.04 9.22 -4.93
CA GLY A 61 9.92 8.81 -6.02
C GLY A 61 10.37 9.99 -6.89
N ILE A 62 9.44 10.87 -7.30
CA ILE A 62 9.77 12.06 -8.08
C ILE A 62 10.67 13.02 -7.30
N LEU A 63 10.35 13.27 -6.03
CA LEU A 63 11.17 14.13 -5.16
C LEU A 63 12.58 13.58 -5.00
N PHE A 64 12.71 12.26 -4.86
CA PHE A 64 14.01 11.58 -4.76
C PHE A 64 14.82 11.75 -6.05
N LEU A 65 14.20 11.51 -7.21
CA LEU A 65 14.83 11.70 -8.52
C LEU A 65 15.20 13.17 -8.80
N ALA A 66 14.42 14.12 -8.27
CA ALA A 66 14.71 15.55 -8.36
C ALA A 66 15.87 16.03 -7.46
N GLY A 67 16.51 15.13 -6.70
CA GLY A 67 17.66 15.44 -5.85
C GLY A 67 17.31 16.04 -4.50
N VAL A 68 16.11 15.77 -3.97
CA VAL A 68 15.77 16.13 -2.58
C VAL A 68 16.60 15.29 -1.62
N SER A 69 17.17 15.92 -0.60
CA SER A 69 18.03 15.25 0.38
C SER A 69 17.30 14.10 1.09
N TRP A 70 17.94 12.94 1.18
CA TRP A 70 17.44 11.75 1.89
C TRP A 70 17.04 12.04 3.35
N LYS A 71 17.64 13.06 3.97
CA LYS A 71 17.33 13.50 5.34
C LYS A 71 15.85 13.87 5.50
N TYR A 72 15.23 14.50 4.51
CA TYR A 72 13.81 14.85 4.57
C TYR A 72 12.93 13.60 4.59
N PHE A 73 13.28 12.57 3.82
CA PHE A 73 12.58 11.28 3.82
C PHE A 73 12.75 10.57 5.15
N ALA A 74 13.97 10.57 5.72
CA ALA A 74 14.22 9.99 7.04
C ALA A 74 13.43 10.70 8.15
N VAL A 75 13.36 12.03 8.13
CA VAL A 75 12.55 12.81 9.08
C VAL A 75 11.06 12.53 8.89
N ALA A 76 10.57 12.47 7.65
CA ALA A 76 9.17 12.16 7.37
C ALA A 76 8.79 10.74 7.85
N LEU A 77 9.63 9.74 7.55
CA LEU A 77 9.43 8.36 8.00
C LEU A 77 9.53 8.25 9.53
N GLY A 78 10.53 8.89 10.14
CA GLY A 78 10.69 8.94 11.59
C GLY A 78 9.50 9.59 12.28
N GLY A 79 8.97 10.68 11.71
CA GLY A 79 7.76 11.34 12.20
C GLY A 79 6.51 10.45 12.08
N LEU A 80 6.37 9.73 10.96
CA LEU A 80 5.27 8.78 10.75
C LEU A 80 5.31 7.64 11.79
N LEU A 81 6.48 7.01 11.96
CA LEU A 81 6.67 5.93 12.93
C LEU A 81 6.47 6.43 14.38
N GLY A 82 6.98 7.62 14.69
CA GLY A 82 6.79 8.27 15.99
C GLY A 82 5.34 8.65 16.29
N ALA A 83 4.52 8.87 15.25
CA ALA A 83 3.09 9.13 15.40
C ALA A 83 2.25 7.86 15.62
N LEU A 84 2.76 6.66 15.28
CA LEU A 84 2.01 5.40 15.42
C LEU A 84 1.50 5.13 16.84
N PRO A 85 2.28 5.30 17.93
CA PRO A 85 1.79 5.07 19.28
C PRO A 85 0.66 6.04 19.68
N ILE A 86 0.70 7.27 19.15
CA ILE A 86 -0.33 8.28 19.36
C ILE A 86 -1.59 7.86 18.59
N ALA A 87 -1.45 7.54 17.31
CA ALA A 87 -2.55 7.08 16.46
C ALA A 87 -3.25 5.85 17.05
N TRP A 88 -2.50 4.89 17.61
CA TRP A 88 -3.05 3.70 18.26
C TRP A 88 -4.03 4.03 19.40
N ARG A 89 -3.78 5.11 20.16
CA ARG A 89 -4.67 5.54 21.25
C ARG A 89 -5.99 6.09 20.75
N PHE A 90 -6.03 6.64 19.53
CA PHE A 90 -7.23 7.21 18.92
C PHE A 90 -8.02 6.20 18.06
N LEU A 91 -7.49 5.00 17.83
CA LEU A 91 -8.21 3.95 17.11
C LEU A 91 -9.35 3.38 17.97
N HIS A 92 -10.48 3.12 17.31
CA HIS A 92 -11.59 2.38 17.90
C HIS A 92 -11.21 0.91 18.10
N ASP A 93 -11.89 0.21 19.01
CA ASP A 93 -11.56 -1.16 19.35
C ASP A 93 -11.68 -2.11 18.16
N TYR A 94 -12.69 -1.94 17.31
CA TYR A 94 -12.81 -2.72 16.06
C TYR A 94 -11.65 -2.49 15.08
N GLN A 95 -11.04 -1.29 15.08
CA GLN A 95 -9.89 -0.99 14.21
C GLN A 95 -8.63 -1.66 14.75
N LYS A 96 -8.46 -1.68 16.08
CA LYS A 96 -7.36 -2.40 16.73
C LYS A 96 -7.49 -3.89 16.52
N ASP A 97 -8.68 -4.46 16.68
CA ASP A 97 -8.92 -5.89 16.46
C ASP A 97 -8.60 -6.30 15.02
N ARG A 98 -8.95 -5.49 14.01
CA ARG A 98 -8.52 -5.74 12.63
C ARG A 98 -7.00 -5.79 12.46
N ILE A 99 -6.27 -4.86 13.09
CA ILE A 99 -4.80 -4.85 13.03
C ILE A 99 -4.21 -6.07 13.75
N LEU A 100 -4.77 -6.43 14.92
CA LEU A 100 -4.32 -7.58 15.69
C LEU A 100 -4.61 -8.89 14.96
N THR A 101 -5.78 -9.07 14.35
CA THR A 101 -6.09 -10.24 13.54
C THR A 101 -5.24 -10.31 12.26
N PHE A 102 -4.84 -9.18 11.70
CA PHE A 102 -3.89 -9.18 10.58
C PHE A 102 -2.50 -9.67 11.00
N LEU A 103 -2.01 -9.25 12.16
CA LEU A 103 -0.71 -9.66 12.71
C LEU A 103 -0.73 -11.11 13.22
N ASP A 104 -1.82 -11.50 13.86
CA ASP A 104 -2.07 -12.84 14.40
C ASP A 104 -3.45 -13.36 13.94
N PRO A 105 -3.51 -13.96 12.74
CA PRO A 105 -4.75 -14.53 12.20
C PRO A 105 -5.25 -15.75 12.98
N GLU A 106 -4.39 -16.40 13.77
CA GLU A 106 -4.73 -17.60 14.53
C GLU A 106 -5.57 -17.29 15.77
N ARG A 107 -5.65 -16.01 16.18
CA ARG A 107 -6.49 -15.55 17.29
C ARG A 107 -7.99 -15.72 17.03
N ASP A 108 -8.40 -15.66 15.77
CA ASP A 108 -9.79 -15.87 15.35
C ASP A 108 -9.85 -16.61 13.99
N PRO A 109 -9.59 -17.93 13.99
CA PRO A 109 -9.40 -18.69 12.76
C PRO A 109 -10.71 -18.98 12.03
N LEU A 110 -11.86 -18.82 12.68
CA LEU A 110 -13.19 -19.05 12.09
C LEU A 110 -13.93 -17.74 11.77
N GLY A 111 -13.51 -16.60 12.35
CA GLY A 111 -14.07 -15.29 12.08
C GLY A 111 -13.15 -14.44 11.21
N ALA A 112 -12.62 -13.36 11.77
CA ALA A 112 -11.90 -12.34 11.01
C ALA A 112 -10.57 -12.82 10.39
N GLY A 113 -9.96 -13.88 10.94
CA GLY A 113 -8.71 -14.47 10.44
C GLY A 113 -8.91 -15.56 9.37
N TYR A 114 -10.14 -16.04 9.16
CA TYR A 114 -10.44 -17.18 8.30
C TYR A 114 -9.93 -17.00 6.87
N HIS A 115 -10.28 -15.90 6.22
CA HIS A 115 -9.85 -15.64 4.83
C HIS A 115 -8.33 -15.43 4.72
N ILE A 116 -7.69 -14.90 5.77
CA ILE A 116 -6.23 -14.74 5.80
C ILE A 116 -5.56 -16.12 5.90
N LEU A 117 -6.09 -17.03 6.71
CA LEU A 117 -5.58 -18.39 6.84
C LEU A 117 -5.81 -19.21 5.57
N GLN A 118 -7.02 -19.17 5.01
CA GLN A 118 -7.32 -19.88 3.77
C GLN A 118 -6.50 -19.38 2.60
N SER A 119 -6.26 -18.07 2.49
CA SER A 119 -5.41 -17.54 1.44
C SER A 119 -3.96 -17.97 1.57
N LYS A 120 -3.42 -18.07 2.80
CA LYS A 120 -2.09 -18.65 3.06
C LYS A 120 -2.01 -20.12 2.69
N ILE A 121 -3.02 -20.92 3.03
CA ILE A 121 -3.08 -22.36 2.70
C ILE A 121 -3.16 -22.55 1.19
N ALA A 122 -4.05 -21.81 0.52
CA ALA A 122 -4.21 -21.85 -0.93
C ALA A 122 -2.89 -21.51 -1.63
N PHE A 123 -2.26 -20.40 -1.25
CA PHE A 123 -0.96 -19.96 -1.78
C PHE A 123 0.12 -21.03 -1.60
N GLY A 124 0.23 -21.64 -0.41
CA GLY A 124 1.21 -22.69 -0.13
C GLY A 124 0.91 -24.02 -0.83
N SER A 125 -0.35 -24.31 -1.12
CA SER A 125 -0.77 -25.60 -1.67
C SER A 125 -0.43 -25.79 -3.15
N GLY A 126 -0.11 -24.72 -3.88
CA GLY A 126 0.38 -24.80 -5.26
C GLY A 126 1.78 -25.41 -5.39
N GLY A 127 2.58 -25.43 -4.31
CA GLY A 127 3.95 -25.97 -4.36
C GLY A 127 4.81 -25.29 -5.44
N VAL A 128 5.75 -26.04 -6.03
CA VAL A 128 6.67 -25.48 -7.05
C VAL A 128 6.03 -25.45 -8.44
N SER A 129 5.25 -26.46 -8.79
CA SER A 129 4.73 -26.68 -10.16
C SER A 129 3.24 -26.34 -10.34
N GLY A 130 2.55 -25.97 -9.27
CA GLY A 130 1.12 -25.70 -9.29
C GLY A 130 0.27 -26.96 -9.24
N LYS A 131 -1.03 -26.78 -9.02
CA LYS A 131 -2.04 -27.84 -9.12
C LYS A 131 -2.56 -28.05 -10.55
N GLY A 132 -2.32 -27.10 -11.45
CA GLY A 132 -2.87 -27.04 -12.80
C GLY A 132 -3.96 -25.98 -12.94
N PHE A 133 -4.11 -25.45 -14.16
CA PHE A 133 -5.11 -24.45 -14.49
C PHE A 133 -6.52 -24.95 -14.18
N MET A 134 -7.31 -24.16 -13.44
CA MET A 134 -8.64 -24.52 -12.92
C MET A 134 -8.69 -25.73 -11.97
N ALA A 135 -7.55 -26.19 -11.45
CA ALA A 135 -7.48 -27.29 -10.49
C ALA A 135 -7.30 -26.81 -9.03
N GLY A 136 -7.38 -25.50 -8.78
CA GLY A 136 -7.28 -24.92 -7.44
C GLY A 136 -8.45 -25.35 -6.56
N THR A 137 -8.19 -26.09 -5.49
CA THR A 137 -9.22 -26.62 -4.60
C THR A 137 -9.69 -25.59 -3.58
N GLN A 138 -8.81 -24.70 -3.12
CA GLN A 138 -9.17 -23.63 -2.20
C GLN A 138 -9.82 -22.46 -2.93
N SER A 139 -9.36 -22.20 -4.16
CA SER A 139 -9.85 -21.14 -5.03
C SER A 139 -11.16 -21.45 -5.77
N HIS A 140 -11.73 -22.66 -5.69
CA HIS A 140 -13.02 -22.98 -6.33
C HIS A 140 -14.11 -23.48 -5.38
N LEU A 141 -13.78 -23.81 -4.13
CA LEU A 141 -14.73 -24.33 -3.15
C LEU A 141 -15.29 -23.24 -2.21
N ASP A 142 -15.41 -21.99 -2.70
CA ASP A 142 -15.93 -20.83 -1.96
C ASP A 142 -15.26 -20.52 -0.60
N PHE A 143 -14.05 -21.06 -0.37
CA PHE A 143 -13.29 -20.79 0.85
C PHE A 143 -12.71 -19.36 0.89
N LEU A 144 -12.66 -18.67 -0.27
CA LEU A 144 -12.19 -17.30 -0.43
C LEU A 144 -13.29 -16.43 -1.10
N PRO A 145 -13.78 -15.36 -0.45
CA PRO A 145 -14.73 -14.44 -1.04
C PRO A 145 -14.03 -13.63 -2.13
N GLU A 146 -14.73 -13.31 -3.22
CA GLU A 146 -14.23 -12.43 -4.29
C GLU A 146 -12.85 -12.84 -4.83
N MET A 147 -12.68 -14.15 -5.05
CA MET A 147 -11.45 -14.81 -5.51
C MET A 147 -10.87 -14.24 -6.83
N GLN A 148 -11.72 -13.65 -7.67
CA GLN A 148 -11.31 -13.05 -8.95
C GLN A 148 -10.74 -11.62 -8.81
N THR A 149 -11.01 -10.91 -7.71
CA THR A 149 -10.50 -9.54 -7.49
C THR A 149 -9.44 -9.54 -6.40
N ASP A 150 -9.81 -9.95 -5.19
CA ASP A 150 -9.03 -9.70 -3.99
C ASP A 150 -8.00 -10.80 -3.74
N PHE A 151 -8.26 -12.02 -4.25
CA PHE A 151 -7.39 -13.19 -4.12
C PHE A 151 -6.86 -13.75 -5.44
N ILE A 152 -6.87 -12.95 -6.52
CA ILE A 152 -6.41 -13.42 -7.83
C ILE A 152 -4.97 -13.95 -7.79
N TYR A 153 -4.09 -13.31 -7.03
CA TYR A 153 -2.70 -13.75 -6.89
C TYR A 153 -2.58 -15.07 -6.13
N THR A 154 -3.40 -15.27 -5.10
CA THR A 154 -3.48 -16.53 -4.35
C THR A 154 -3.95 -17.67 -5.25
N MET A 155 -4.95 -17.42 -6.10
CA MET A 155 -5.44 -18.40 -7.06
C MET A 155 -4.39 -18.74 -8.11
N LEU A 156 -3.71 -17.73 -8.69
CA LEU A 156 -2.62 -17.98 -9.64
C LEU A 156 -1.48 -18.80 -9.01
N ALA A 157 -1.09 -18.48 -7.78
CA ALA A 157 -0.06 -19.22 -7.07
C ALA A 157 -0.48 -20.67 -6.74
N GLU A 158 -1.76 -20.91 -6.46
CA GLU A 158 -2.29 -22.26 -6.26
C GLU A 158 -2.26 -23.08 -7.57
N GLU A 159 -2.65 -22.47 -8.69
CA GLU A 159 -2.79 -23.15 -9.98
C GLU A 159 -1.46 -23.37 -10.68
N PHE A 160 -0.58 -22.37 -10.70
CA PHE A 160 0.69 -22.41 -11.43
C PHE A 160 1.92 -22.68 -10.54
N GLY A 161 1.76 -22.60 -9.21
CA GLY A 161 2.85 -22.79 -8.26
C GLY A 161 3.91 -21.69 -8.35
N LEU A 162 5.07 -21.95 -7.77
CA LEU A 162 6.19 -20.99 -7.74
C LEU A 162 6.77 -20.67 -9.13
N LEU A 163 6.64 -21.57 -10.10
CA LEU A 163 7.28 -21.44 -11.42
C LEU A 163 6.45 -20.64 -12.45
N GLY A 164 5.16 -20.40 -12.19
CA GLY A 164 4.31 -19.58 -13.07
C GLY A 164 4.35 -18.11 -12.72
#